data_AF-A0A024TTH6-F1
#
_entry.id   AF-A0A024TTH6-F1
#
_cell.length_a   1.000
_cell.length_b   1.000
_cell.length_c   1.000
_cell.angle_alpha   90.00
_cell.angle_beta   90.00
_cell.angle_gamma   90.00
#
_symmetry.space_group_name_H-M   'P 1'
#
loop_
_entity.id
_entity.type
_entity.pdbx_description
1 polymer ?
#
loop_
_entity_poly.entity_id
_entity_poly.type
_entity_poly.pdbx_seq_one_letter_code
_entity_poly.pdbx_strand_id
1 'polypeptide(L)'
;MGVAYVIYVSCIAEVGGKVPGGSYGLARAVLGFYPGYLLSCLEFLEYTSYASVSVVYVTDFVTTHLKMNSEYQPLVWLLFYAICIGFLDSRGKYMWRCMLVLLVASLLPGVLFIFGSLPYVNFKKNAILHNFDNGETTWATGTISTAFFAILPSTTVGFAGVESPTVNTGFVKDPAVNIPKGTRAAVWTLLASNIAMVLVLASVSIAGCTWAWGSRRARRNGS
;
A
#
# COMPACT_ATOMS: atom_id res chain seq x y z
N MET A 1 -7.19 1.95 -11.72
CA MET A 1 -7.01 2.56 -10.38
C MET A 1 -5.91 3.60 -10.32
N GLY A 2 -4.68 3.32 -10.76
CA GLY A 2 -3.57 4.30 -10.66
C GLY A 2 -3.87 5.70 -11.23
N VAL A 3 -4.50 5.78 -12.41
CA VAL A 3 -4.90 7.08 -13.00
C VAL A 3 -5.95 7.81 -12.16
N ALA A 4 -6.89 7.10 -11.54
CA ALA A 4 -7.88 7.72 -10.65
C ALA A 4 -7.21 8.36 -9.43
N TYR A 5 -6.18 7.72 -8.86
CA TYR A 5 -5.38 8.29 -7.77
C TYR A 5 -4.55 9.49 -8.22
N VAL A 6 -4.00 9.51 -9.44
CA VAL A 6 -3.32 10.69 -9.99
C VAL A 6 -4.27 11.88 -10.07
N ILE A 7 -5.49 11.67 -10.56
CA ILE A 7 -6.51 12.74 -10.64
C ILE A 7 -6.90 13.20 -9.23
N TYR A 8 -7.25 12.27 -8.35
CA TYR A 8 -7.64 12.54 -6.96
C TYR A 8 -6.57 13.35 -6.21
N VAL A 9 -5.32 12.91 -6.26
CA VAL A 9 -4.21 13.61 -5.62
C VAL A 9 -3.93 14.95 -6.27
N SER A 10 -4.10 15.10 -7.58
CA SER A 10 -3.93 16.40 -8.24
C SER A 10 -4.98 17.40 -7.73
N CYS A 11 -6.24 16.98 -7.55
CA CYS A 11 -7.28 17.80 -6.96
C CYS A 11 -6.97 18.16 -5.49
N ILE A 12 -6.58 17.19 -4.68
CA ILE A 12 -6.24 17.43 -3.27
C ILE A 12 -5.01 18.33 -3.12
N ALA A 13 -4.00 18.15 -3.97
CA ALA A 13 -2.81 18.97 -3.99
C ALA A 13 -3.14 20.45 -4.28
N GLU A 14 -4.10 20.71 -5.16
CA GLU A 14 -4.50 22.07 -5.53
C GLU A 14 -5.19 22.84 -4.39
N VAL A 15 -5.94 22.12 -3.55
CA VAL A 15 -6.79 22.72 -2.52
C VAL A 15 -6.18 22.60 -1.12
N GLY A 16 -5.55 21.47 -0.80
CA GLY A 16 -5.09 21.11 0.54
C GLY A 16 -3.98 21.98 1.10
N GLY A 17 -3.19 22.63 0.25
CA GLY A 17 -2.13 23.55 0.69
C GLY A 17 -2.61 24.97 1.03
N LYS A 18 -3.85 25.33 0.67
CA LYS A 18 -4.37 26.71 0.77
C LYS A 18 -5.16 26.97 2.05
N VAL A 19 -5.59 25.92 2.75
CA VAL A 19 -6.47 26.05 3.92
C VAL A 19 -5.71 25.70 5.21
N PRO A 20 -5.72 26.59 6.22
CA PRO A 20 -5.12 26.29 7.51
C PRO A 20 -5.91 25.20 8.25
N GLY A 21 -5.21 24.25 8.87
CA GLY A 21 -5.84 23.15 9.63
C GLY A 21 -5.91 21.80 8.91
N GLY A 22 -5.21 21.64 7.78
CA GLY A 22 -5.06 20.35 7.09
C GLY A 22 -6.37 19.84 6.46
N SER A 23 -6.43 18.52 6.23
CA SER A 23 -7.60 17.83 5.67
C SER A 23 -8.89 18.13 6.45
N TYR A 24 -8.81 18.17 7.78
CA TYR A 24 -9.95 18.47 8.64
C TYR A 24 -10.45 19.91 8.50
N GLY A 25 -9.53 20.88 8.48
CA GLY A 25 -9.87 22.29 8.25
C GLY A 25 -10.58 22.49 6.92
N LEU A 26 -10.07 21.83 5.87
CA LEU A 26 -10.67 21.81 4.55
C LEU A 26 -12.09 21.20 4.56
N ALA A 27 -12.24 20.00 5.13
CA ALA A 27 -13.50 19.28 5.16
C ALA A 27 -14.62 20.10 5.82
N ARG A 28 -14.31 20.78 6.93
CA ARG A 28 -15.27 21.66 7.60
C ARG A 28 -15.59 22.92 6.82
N ALA A 29 -14.61 23.50 6.13
CA ALA A 29 -14.81 24.70 5.32
C ALA A 29 -15.72 24.43 4.10
N VAL A 30 -15.65 23.23 3.51
CA VAL A 30 -16.40 22.88 2.29
C VAL A 30 -17.76 22.26 2.60
N LEU A 31 -17.81 21.28 3.50
CA LEU A 31 -19.02 20.47 3.74
C LEU A 31 -19.84 21.01 4.94
N GLY A 32 -19.25 21.85 5.77
CA GLY A 32 -19.83 22.31 7.03
C GLY A 32 -19.43 21.44 8.23
N PHE A 33 -19.98 21.76 9.41
CA PHE A 33 -19.51 21.22 10.69
C PHE A 33 -19.77 19.71 10.85
N TYR A 34 -21.01 19.27 10.63
CA TYR A 34 -21.42 17.87 10.85
C TYR A 34 -20.76 16.88 9.87
N PRO A 35 -20.85 17.06 8.55
CA PRO A 35 -20.20 16.14 7.60
C PRO A 35 -18.66 16.23 7.66
N GLY A 36 -18.08 17.41 7.94
CA GLY A 36 -16.65 17.54 8.13
C GLY A 36 -16.13 16.77 9.36
N TYR A 37 -16.89 16.75 10.46
CA TYR A 37 -16.59 15.92 11.63
C TYR A 37 -16.64 14.43 11.29
N LEU A 38 -17.70 13.97 10.63
CA LEU A 38 -17.85 12.56 10.27
C LEU A 38 -16.72 12.08 9.34
N LEU A 39 -16.34 12.88 8.34
CA LEU A 39 -15.23 12.57 7.45
C LEU A 39 -13.90 12.39 8.22
N SER A 40 -13.69 13.17 9.27
CA SER A 40 -12.45 13.10 10.07
C SER A 40 -12.41 11.87 10.96
N CYS A 41 -13.56 11.46 11.50
CA CYS A 41 -13.68 10.19 12.20
C CYS A 41 -13.38 9.01 11.26
N LEU A 42 -13.86 9.08 10.01
CA LEU A 42 -13.56 8.06 9.00
C LEU A 42 -12.08 8.05 8.61
N GLU A 43 -11.47 9.21 8.40
CA GLU A 43 -10.03 9.33 8.13
C GLU A 43 -9.18 8.79 9.29
N PHE A 44 -9.59 9.05 10.55
CA PHE A 44 -8.92 8.49 11.72
C PHE A 44 -9.04 6.96 11.80
N LEU A 45 -10.22 6.40 11.52
CA LEU A 45 -10.43 4.96 11.45
C LEU A 45 -9.61 4.32 10.33
N GLU A 46 -9.52 4.98 9.18
CA GLU A 46 -8.71 4.55 8.04
C GLU A 46 -7.23 4.42 8.45
N TYR A 47 -6.62 5.46 9.02
CA TYR A 47 -5.22 5.39 9.46
C TYR A 47 -4.98 4.33 10.54
N THR A 48 -5.93 4.17 11.48
CA THR A 48 -5.85 3.13 12.52
C THR A 48 -5.93 1.72 11.92
N SER A 49 -6.78 1.53 10.91
CA SER A 49 -6.90 0.26 10.21
C SER A 49 -5.63 -0.07 9.42
N TYR A 50 -5.02 0.89 8.73
CA TYR A 50 -3.75 0.69 8.02
C TYR A 50 -2.61 0.37 8.96
N ALA A 51 -2.52 1.06 10.10
CA ALA A 51 -1.54 0.73 11.13
C ALA A 51 -1.71 -0.75 11.56
N SER A 52 -2.94 -1.17 11.87
CA SER A 52 -3.23 -2.55 12.29
C SER A 52 -2.88 -3.59 11.22
N VAL A 53 -3.29 -3.35 9.98
CA VAL A 53 -2.99 -4.23 8.84
C VAL A 53 -1.48 -4.34 8.60
N SER A 54 -0.72 -3.25 8.75
CA SER A 54 0.74 -3.28 8.61
C SER A 54 1.42 -4.18 9.65
N VAL A 55 0.97 -4.15 10.92
CA VAL A 55 1.50 -5.02 11.99
C VAL A 55 1.23 -6.48 11.69
N VAL A 56 0.05 -6.80 11.16
CA VAL A 56 -0.32 -8.17 10.77
C VAL A 56 0.61 -8.68 9.68
N TYR A 57 0.88 -7.88 8.63
CA TYR A 57 1.81 -8.29 7.56
C TYR A 57 3.24 -8.50 8.05
N VAL A 58 3.76 -7.59 8.88
CA VAL A 58 5.11 -7.71 9.46
C VAL A 58 5.20 -8.98 10.31
N THR A 59 4.17 -9.29 11.08
CA THR A 59 4.20 -10.44 11.97
C THR A 59 4.05 -11.75 11.22
N ASP A 60 3.21 -11.80 10.18
CA ASP A 60 3.12 -12.96 9.29
C ASP A 60 4.46 -13.24 8.60
N PHE A 61 5.17 -12.17 8.19
CA PHE A 61 6.51 -12.26 7.64
C PHE A 61 7.51 -12.84 8.67
N VAL A 62 7.58 -12.26 9.87
CA VAL A 62 8.51 -12.70 10.93
C VAL A 62 8.24 -14.14 11.37
N THR A 63 6.97 -14.50 11.59
CA THR A 63 6.58 -15.86 12.00
C THR A 63 6.87 -16.89 10.93
N THR A 64 6.67 -16.55 9.65
CA THR A 64 7.01 -17.42 8.51
C THR A 64 8.52 -17.64 8.40
N HIS A 65 9.32 -16.58 8.57
CA HIS A 65 10.78 -16.67 8.48
C HIS A 65 11.42 -17.39 9.67
N LEU A 66 10.92 -17.17 10.88
CA LEU A 66 11.42 -17.81 12.11
C LEU A 66 10.78 -19.17 12.40
N LYS A 67 9.81 -19.60 11.57
CA LYS A 67 9.01 -20.84 11.76
C LYS A 67 8.45 -20.97 13.18
N MET A 68 8.00 -19.87 13.76
CA MET A 68 7.43 -19.84 15.12
C MET A 68 6.02 -20.43 15.13
N ASN A 69 5.63 -21.02 16.26
CA ASN A 69 4.26 -21.52 16.45
C ASN A 69 3.25 -20.36 16.43
N SER A 70 2.08 -20.59 15.84
CA SER A 70 1.05 -19.56 15.61
C SER A 70 0.51 -18.92 16.89
N GLU A 71 0.69 -19.58 18.03
CA GLU A 71 0.21 -19.09 19.32
C GLU A 71 0.99 -17.91 19.90
N TYR A 72 2.22 -17.68 19.42
CA TYR A 72 3.04 -16.54 19.85
C TYR A 72 2.81 -15.27 19.01
N GLN A 73 1.97 -15.35 17.98
CA GLN A 73 1.64 -14.23 17.10
C GLN A 73 1.14 -12.96 17.83
N PRO A 74 0.22 -13.03 18.83
CA PRO A 74 -0.23 -11.83 19.54
C PRO A 74 0.87 -11.17 20.38
N LEU A 75 1.86 -11.93 20.86
CA LEU A 75 2.98 -11.38 21.63
C LEU A 75 3.92 -10.57 20.73
N VAL A 76 4.14 -11.05 19.49
CA VAL A 76 4.90 -10.31 18.47
C VAL A 76 4.17 -9.03 18.06
N TRP A 77 2.83 -9.05 17.95
CA TRP A 77 2.03 -7.84 17.71
C TRP A 77 2.26 -6.79 18.80
N LEU A 78 2.13 -7.18 20.06
CA LEU A 78 2.29 -6.28 21.21
C LEU A 78 3.70 -5.69 21.24
N LEU A 79 4.72 -6.52 21.02
CA LEU A 79 6.11 -6.08 20.97
C LEU A 79 6.35 -5.06 19.84
N PHE A 80 5.80 -5.31 18.65
CA PHE A 80 5.91 -4.38 17.53
C PHE A 80 5.22 -3.04 17.82
N TYR A 81 4.02 -3.06 18.40
CA TYR A 81 3.33 -1.83 18.83
C TYR A 81 4.13 -1.07 19.90
N ALA A 82 4.69 -1.77 20.89
CA ALA A 82 5.51 -1.14 21.92
C ALA A 82 6.75 -0.43 21.34
N ILE A 83 7.42 -1.06 20.36
CA ILE A 83 8.55 -0.45 19.64
C ILE A 83 8.09 0.80 18.87
N CYS A 84 6.99 0.70 18.12
CA CYS A 84 6.45 1.83 17.35
C CYS A 84 6.05 3.01 18.24
N ILE A 85 5.42 2.74 19.39
CA ILE A 85 5.03 3.78 20.35
C ILE A 85 6.26 4.42 20.98
N GLY A 86 7.25 3.63 21.42
CA GLY A 86 8.50 4.17 21.97
C GLY A 86 9.28 5.00 20.93
N PHE A 87 9.18 4.62 19.65
CA PHE A 87 9.75 5.40 18.56
C PHE A 87 9.00 6.72 18.34
N LEU A 88 7.67 6.72 18.45
CA LEU A 88 6.84 7.92 18.28
C LEU A 88 7.01 8.93 19.41
N ASP A 89 7.27 8.46 20.64
CA ASP A 89 7.56 9.29 21.81
C ASP A 89 8.97 9.93 21.75
N SER A 90 9.84 9.45 20.85
CA SER A 90 11.18 9.98 20.70
C SER A 90 11.18 11.40 20.11
N ARG A 91 12.16 12.21 20.52
CA ARG A 91 12.36 13.60 20.04
C ARG A 91 12.25 13.70 18.50
N GLY A 92 11.50 14.70 18.03
CA GLY A 92 11.17 14.86 16.61
C GLY A 92 12.36 14.84 15.63
N LYS A 93 13.57 15.23 16.06
CA LYS A 93 14.79 15.15 15.21
C LYS A 93 15.14 13.71 14.79
N TYR A 94 14.92 12.73 15.66
CA TYR A 94 15.17 11.32 15.35
C TYR A 94 14.03 10.75 14.52
N MET A 95 12.79 11.11 14.84
CA MET A 95 11.59 10.70 14.11
C MET A 95 11.71 10.98 12.60
N TRP A 96 12.06 12.22 12.21
CA TRP A 96 12.18 12.58 10.80
C TRP A 96 13.27 11.80 10.05
N ARG A 97 14.42 11.58 10.70
CA ARG A 97 15.52 10.79 10.09
C ARG A 97 15.13 9.34 9.92
N CYS A 98 14.47 8.74 10.91
CA CYS A 98 14.02 7.36 10.81
C CYS A 98 12.89 7.19 9.80
N MET A 99 11.98 8.16 9.63
CA MET A 99 10.99 8.12 8.55
C MET A 99 11.67 8.07 7.18
N LEU A 100 12.75 8.82 6.97
CA LEU A 100 13.54 8.73 5.73
C LEU A 100 14.25 7.38 5.59
N VAL A 101 14.82 6.84 6.67
CA VAL A 101 15.44 5.50 6.63
C VAL A 101 14.41 4.43 6.30
N LEU A 102 13.22 4.48 6.91
CA LEU A 102 12.11 3.56 6.65
C LEU A 102 11.60 3.67 5.22
N LEU A 103 11.52 4.88 4.66
CA LEU A 103 11.20 5.10 3.26
C LEU A 103 12.20 4.41 2.33
N VAL A 104 13.51 4.58 2.59
CA VAL A 104 14.54 3.94 1.77
C VAL A 104 14.51 2.42 1.95
N ALA A 105 14.34 1.94 3.19
CA ALA A 105 14.28 0.52 3.51
C ALA A 105 13.05 -0.18 2.90
N SER A 106 11.92 0.51 2.74
CA SER A 106 10.73 -0.07 2.10
C SER A 106 10.81 -0.06 0.57
N LEU A 107 11.47 0.95 -0.02
CA LEU A 107 11.60 1.09 -1.47
C LEU A 107 12.71 0.19 -2.05
N LEU A 108 13.78 -0.02 -1.29
CA LEU A 108 14.95 -0.79 -1.72
C LEU A 108 14.63 -2.24 -2.17
N PRO A 109 13.87 -3.06 -1.40
CA PRO A 109 13.56 -4.43 -1.83
C PRO A 109 12.73 -4.48 -3.12
N GLY A 110 11.81 -3.53 -3.32
CA GLY A 110 11.02 -3.46 -4.55
C GLY A 110 11.89 -3.15 -5.77
N VAL A 111 12.81 -2.19 -5.63
CA VAL A 111 13.76 -1.84 -6.69
C VAL A 111 14.71 -3.01 -6.99
N LEU A 112 15.28 -3.64 -5.95
CA LEU A 112 16.14 -4.82 -6.10
C LEU A 112 15.41 -5.99 -6.77
N PHE A 113 14.14 -6.21 -6.43
CA PHE A 113 13.33 -7.25 -7.06
C PHE A 113 13.09 -6.97 -8.55
N ILE A 114 12.76 -5.72 -8.91
CA ILE A 114 12.54 -5.33 -10.30
C ILE A 114 13.82 -5.55 -11.11
N PHE A 115 14.96 -4.99 -10.68
CA PHE A 115 16.23 -5.11 -11.40
C PHE A 115 16.81 -6.53 -11.38
N GLY A 116 16.68 -7.24 -10.26
CA GLY A 116 17.15 -8.62 -10.11
C GLY A 116 16.35 -9.63 -10.94
N SER A 117 15.10 -9.31 -11.27
CA SER A 117 14.24 -10.18 -12.09
C SER A 117 14.42 -9.96 -13.59
N LEU A 118 14.96 -8.82 -14.03
CA LEU A 118 15.22 -8.51 -15.46
C LEU A 118 15.92 -9.63 -16.26
N PRO A 119 16.96 -10.34 -15.75
CA PRO A 119 17.60 -11.41 -16.52
C PRO A 119 16.73 -12.65 -16.72
N TYR A 120 15.65 -12.81 -15.94
CA TYR A 120 14.75 -13.97 -15.99
C TYR A 120 13.45 -13.70 -16.78
N VAL A 121 13.30 -12.50 -17.34
CA VAL A 121 12.10 -12.02 -18.04
C VAL A 121 11.92 -12.79 -19.36
N ASN A 122 10.90 -13.64 -19.42
CA ASN A 122 10.51 -14.33 -20.66
C ASN A 122 9.00 -14.25 -20.87
N PHE A 123 8.52 -13.11 -21.40
CA PHE A 123 7.10 -12.86 -21.67
C PHE A 123 6.47 -13.91 -22.58
N LYS A 124 7.20 -14.39 -23.60
CA LYS A 124 6.69 -15.35 -24.58
C LYS A 124 6.37 -16.72 -23.97
N LYS A 125 7.01 -17.09 -22.86
CA LYS A 125 6.85 -18.39 -22.20
C LYS A 125 5.90 -18.35 -21.01
N ASN A 126 5.86 -17.22 -20.29
CA ASN A 126 5.25 -17.16 -18.97
C ASN A 126 3.94 -16.34 -18.93
N ALA A 127 3.66 -15.52 -19.94
CA ALA A 127 2.50 -14.65 -19.93
C ALA A 127 1.20 -15.33 -20.40
N ILE A 128 1.30 -16.56 -20.90
CA ILE A 128 0.17 -17.33 -21.44
C ILE A 128 -0.30 -18.33 -20.38
N LEU A 129 -1.55 -18.19 -19.90
CA LEU A 129 -2.17 -19.20 -19.05
C LEU A 129 -2.60 -20.37 -19.96
N HIS A 130 -1.99 -21.53 -19.75
CA HIS A 130 -2.39 -22.77 -20.40
C HIS A 130 -3.47 -23.45 -19.56
N ASN A 131 -4.69 -23.57 -20.09
CA ASN A 131 -5.69 -24.45 -19.50
C ASN A 131 -5.37 -25.90 -19.89
N PHE A 132 -4.98 -26.70 -18.90
CA PHE A 132 -4.61 -28.11 -19.11
C PHE A 132 -5.80 -29.01 -19.53
N ASP A 133 -7.04 -28.54 -19.35
CA ASP A 133 -8.27 -29.29 -19.64
C ASP A 133 -8.74 -29.13 -21.10
N ASN A 134 -8.64 -27.91 -21.67
CA ASN A 134 -9.19 -27.57 -22.99
C ASN A 134 -8.13 -27.19 -24.03
N GLY A 135 -6.85 -27.10 -23.65
CA GLY A 135 -5.76 -26.67 -24.55
C GLY A 135 -5.80 -25.18 -24.94
N GLU A 136 -6.76 -24.41 -24.44
CA GLU A 136 -6.91 -23.00 -24.73
C GLU A 136 -5.90 -22.14 -23.95
N THR A 137 -5.25 -21.24 -24.68
CA THR A 137 -4.33 -20.23 -24.16
C THR A 137 -5.08 -18.93 -23.93
N THR A 138 -5.27 -18.54 -22.67
CA THR A 138 -5.93 -17.27 -22.33
C THR A 138 -4.98 -16.35 -21.56
N TRP A 139 -5.13 -15.05 -21.75
CA TRP A 139 -4.32 -14.03 -21.06
C TRP A 139 -4.93 -13.60 -19.72
N ALA A 140 -6.20 -13.93 -19.50
CA ALA A 140 -6.93 -13.65 -18.27
C ALA A 140 -8.04 -14.68 -18.05
N THR A 141 -8.28 -15.06 -16.79
CA THR A 141 -9.33 -15.99 -16.40
C THR A 141 -10.47 -15.24 -15.73
N GLY A 142 -11.72 -15.54 -16.11
CA GLY A 142 -12.94 -15.04 -15.47
C GLY A 142 -13.74 -14.03 -16.32
N THR A 143 -14.98 -13.76 -15.88
CA THR A 143 -15.88 -12.79 -16.50
C THR A 143 -15.57 -11.37 -16.01
N ILE A 144 -15.91 -10.34 -16.78
CA ILE A 144 -15.75 -8.93 -16.39
C ILE A 144 -16.35 -8.65 -15.00
N SER A 145 -17.53 -9.20 -14.71
CA SER A 145 -18.20 -9.02 -13.40
C SER A 145 -17.42 -9.62 -12.23
N THR A 146 -16.86 -10.82 -12.41
CA THR A 146 -16.26 -11.60 -11.32
C THR A 146 -14.77 -11.37 -11.15
N ALA A 147 -14.03 -11.10 -12.23
CA ALA A 147 -12.58 -10.92 -12.19
C ALA A 147 -12.17 -9.44 -12.16
N PHE A 148 -12.76 -8.60 -13.02
CA PHE A 148 -12.35 -7.20 -13.11
C PHE A 148 -12.86 -6.39 -11.92
N PHE A 149 -14.16 -6.44 -11.60
CA PHE A 149 -14.70 -5.65 -10.49
C PHE A 149 -14.24 -6.15 -9.10
N ALA A 150 -13.97 -7.45 -8.94
CA ALA A 150 -13.50 -7.98 -7.66
C ALA A 150 -12.06 -7.56 -7.33
N ILE A 151 -11.18 -7.41 -8.33
CA ILE A 151 -9.78 -7.02 -8.08
C ILE A 151 -9.63 -5.51 -7.88
N LEU A 152 -10.56 -4.70 -8.39
CA LEU A 152 -10.48 -3.23 -8.33
C LEU A 152 -10.24 -2.70 -6.90
N PRO A 153 -11.01 -3.08 -5.87
CA PRO A 153 -10.77 -2.66 -4.48
C PRO A 153 -9.45 -3.20 -3.92
N SER A 154 -9.01 -4.39 -4.34
CA SER A 154 -7.73 -4.92 -3.86
C SER A 154 -6.54 -4.10 -4.36
N THR A 155 -6.66 -3.49 -5.55
CA THR A 155 -5.58 -2.68 -6.13
C THR A 155 -5.47 -1.27 -5.51
N THR A 156 -6.49 -0.78 -4.82
CA THR A 156 -6.45 0.56 -4.20
C THR A 156 -5.51 0.61 -3.00
N VAL A 157 -5.32 -0.52 -2.30
CA VAL A 157 -4.41 -0.64 -1.15
C VAL A 157 -2.97 -0.24 -1.52
N GLY A 158 -2.55 -0.44 -2.78
CA GLY A 158 -1.23 -0.03 -3.26
C GLY A 158 -1.02 1.48 -3.39
N PHE A 159 -2.10 2.28 -3.32
CA PHE A 159 -2.06 3.75 -3.36
C PHE A 159 -2.56 4.38 -2.06
N ALA A 160 -2.87 3.58 -1.05
CA ALA A 160 -3.30 4.06 0.24
C ALA A 160 -2.23 4.91 0.94
N GLY A 161 -2.65 5.95 1.66
CA GLY A 161 -1.77 6.80 2.46
C GLY A 161 -1.11 7.95 1.69
N VAL A 162 -1.33 8.07 0.38
CA VAL A 162 -0.82 9.20 -0.41
C VAL A 162 -1.42 10.54 0.00
N GLU A 163 -2.59 10.52 0.63
CA GLU A 163 -3.31 11.67 1.18
C GLU A 163 -2.75 12.19 2.51
N SER A 164 -1.98 11.37 3.23
CA SER A 164 -1.42 11.69 4.55
C SER A 164 -0.54 12.95 4.64
N PRO A 165 0.18 13.42 3.60
CA PRO A 165 0.92 14.68 3.69
C PRO A 165 0.01 15.90 3.93
N THR A 166 -1.27 15.81 3.57
CA THR A 166 -2.23 16.92 3.73
C THR A 166 -2.77 17.07 5.15
N VAL A 167 -2.63 16.05 6.02
CA VAL A 167 -2.99 16.18 7.43
C VAL A 167 -1.99 17.03 8.21
N ASN A 168 -0.73 17.07 7.75
CA ASN A 168 0.38 17.61 8.53
C ASN A 168 0.87 18.99 8.06
N THR A 169 -0.07 19.83 7.58
CA THR A 169 0.23 21.17 7.03
C THR A 169 0.97 22.09 8.01
N GLY A 170 0.82 21.88 9.32
CA GLY A 170 1.45 22.69 10.37
C GLY A 170 2.96 22.46 10.55
N PHE A 171 3.52 21.36 10.03
CA PHE A 171 4.95 21.04 10.20
C PHE A 171 5.79 21.31 8.94
N VAL A 172 5.14 21.74 7.85
CA VAL A 172 5.78 21.96 6.56
C VAL A 172 6.00 23.46 6.36
N LYS A 173 7.22 23.86 6.01
CA LYS A 173 7.49 25.23 5.55
C LYS A 173 6.74 25.45 4.24
N ASP A 174 5.99 26.54 4.11
CA ASP A 174 5.23 26.89 2.89
C ASP A 174 4.35 25.74 2.35
N PRO A 175 3.30 25.33 3.10
CA PRO A 175 2.48 24.16 2.78
C PRO A 175 1.79 24.25 1.42
N ALA A 176 1.45 25.48 0.98
CA ALA A 176 0.82 25.75 -0.31
C ALA A 176 1.66 25.31 -1.53
N VAL A 177 2.98 25.19 -1.36
CA VAL A 177 3.90 24.84 -2.47
C VAL A 177 4.53 23.47 -2.26
N ASN A 178 4.90 23.13 -1.03
CA ASN A 178 5.70 21.94 -0.77
C ASN A 178 4.87 20.66 -0.66
N ILE A 179 3.66 20.74 -0.09
CA ILE A 179 2.73 19.61 -0.03
C ILE A 179 2.33 19.15 -1.44
N PRO A 180 1.83 20.02 -2.35
CA PRO A 180 1.44 19.57 -3.69
C PRO A 180 2.61 19.01 -4.50
N LYS A 181 3.84 19.48 -4.27
CA LYS A 181 5.03 18.89 -4.92
C LYS A 181 5.32 17.49 -4.37
N GLY A 182 5.31 17.33 -3.04
CA GLY A 182 5.54 16.05 -2.38
C GLY A 182 4.51 15.00 -2.75
N THR A 183 3.22 15.32 -2.67
CA THR A 183 2.13 14.38 -2.96
C THR A 183 2.13 13.93 -4.43
N ARG A 184 2.39 14.86 -5.37
CA ARG A 184 2.53 14.50 -6.79
C ARG A 184 3.70 13.56 -7.03
N ALA A 185 4.86 13.85 -6.46
CA ALA A 185 6.03 12.98 -6.58
C ALA A 185 5.73 11.57 -6.03
N ALA A 186 5.10 11.47 -4.85
CA ALA A 186 4.72 10.20 -4.24
C ALA A 186 3.81 9.36 -5.15
N VAL A 187 2.74 9.95 -5.69
CA VAL A 187 1.82 9.21 -6.57
C VAL A 187 2.48 8.75 -7.86
N TRP A 188 3.33 9.59 -8.47
CA TRP A 188 4.08 9.19 -9.67
C TRP A 188 5.04 8.03 -9.38
N THR A 189 5.73 8.06 -8.24
CA THR A 189 6.61 6.95 -7.83
C THR A 189 5.84 5.65 -7.60
N LEU A 190 4.68 5.72 -6.93
CA LEU A 190 3.82 4.56 -6.68
C LEU A 190 3.22 4.00 -7.97
N LEU A 191 2.79 4.87 -8.89
CA LEU A 191 2.28 4.46 -10.19
C LEU A 191 3.37 3.72 -10.98
N ALA A 192 4.56 4.30 -11.07
CA ALA A 192 5.69 3.69 -11.78
C ALA A 192 6.09 2.35 -11.14
N SER A 193 6.18 2.27 -9.80
CA SER A 193 6.51 1.02 -9.12
C SER A 193 5.43 -0.05 -9.31
N ASN A 194 4.15 0.30 -9.27
CA ASN A 194 3.06 -0.67 -9.43
C ASN A 194 3.03 -1.24 -10.86
N ILE A 195 3.18 -0.38 -11.88
CA ILE A 195 3.30 -0.81 -13.29
C ILE A 195 4.51 -1.72 -13.47
N ALA A 196 5.68 -1.34 -12.94
CA ALA A 196 6.89 -2.15 -13.03
C ALA A 196 6.70 -3.52 -12.36
N MET A 197 6.10 -3.57 -11.17
CA MET A 197 5.83 -4.82 -10.45
C MET A 197 4.89 -5.74 -11.23
N VAL A 198 3.81 -5.22 -11.81
CA VAL A 198 2.87 -6.03 -12.62
C VAL A 198 3.57 -6.62 -13.84
N LEU A 199 4.38 -5.82 -14.56
CA LEU A 199 5.12 -6.30 -15.73
C LEU A 199 6.16 -7.36 -15.36
N VAL A 200 6.88 -7.18 -14.26
CA VAL A 200 7.86 -8.15 -13.77
C VAL A 200 7.17 -9.44 -13.33
N LEU A 201 6.09 -9.37 -12.54
CA LEU A 201 5.32 -10.53 -12.09
C LEU A 201 4.73 -11.33 -13.26
N ALA A 202 4.22 -10.66 -14.30
CA ALA A 202 3.71 -11.33 -15.50
C ALA A 202 4.83 -12.01 -16.33
N SER A 203 6.07 -11.55 -16.22
CA SER A 203 7.19 -12.06 -17.01
C SER A 203 7.91 -13.28 -16.42
N VAL A 204 7.79 -13.47 -15.11
CA VAL A 204 8.45 -14.53 -14.35
C VAL A 204 7.48 -15.71 -14.20
N SER A 205 7.93 -16.95 -14.43
CA SER A 205 7.08 -18.14 -14.25
C SER A 205 6.79 -18.35 -12.77
N ILE A 206 5.69 -17.81 -12.27
CA ILE A 206 5.14 -18.07 -10.94
C ILE A 206 4.42 -19.43 -10.95
N ALA A 207 5.13 -20.50 -11.33
CA ALA A 207 4.63 -21.86 -11.13
C ALA A 207 4.72 -22.29 -9.65
N GLY A 208 5.49 -21.58 -8.81
CA GLY A 208 5.71 -21.93 -7.40
C GLY A 208 5.00 -21.06 -6.35
N CYS A 209 4.60 -19.82 -6.66
CA CYS A 209 4.16 -18.85 -5.64
C CYS A 209 2.62 -18.75 -5.46
N THR A 210 1.82 -18.91 -6.52
CA THR A 210 0.35 -18.87 -6.43
C THR A 210 -0.25 -20.11 -5.77
N TRP A 211 0.38 -21.29 -5.95
CA TRP A 211 -0.03 -22.51 -5.23
C TRP A 211 0.21 -22.41 -3.71
N ALA A 212 1.19 -21.65 -3.24
CA ALA A 212 1.50 -21.52 -1.83
C ALA A 212 0.51 -20.64 -1.05
N TRP A 213 -0.11 -19.66 -1.71
CA TRP A 213 -1.09 -18.76 -1.08
C TRP A 213 -2.53 -19.32 -1.18
N GLY A 214 -2.89 -19.93 -2.31
CA GLY A 214 -4.19 -20.61 -2.49
C GLY A 214 -4.34 -21.87 -1.64
N SER A 215 -3.30 -22.71 -1.54
CA SER A 215 -3.36 -23.94 -0.75
C SER A 215 -3.37 -23.70 0.77
N ARG A 216 -2.76 -22.61 1.26
CA ARG A 216 -2.83 -22.24 2.68
C ARG A 216 -4.22 -21.74 3.09
N ARG A 217 -4.94 -21.07 2.20
CA ARG A 217 -6.33 -20.64 2.46
C ARG A 217 -7.30 -21.82 2.44
N ALA A 218 -7.09 -22.80 1.56
CA ALA A 218 -7.87 -24.04 1.54
C ALA A 218 -7.63 -24.92 2.79
N ARG A 219 -6.41 -24.99 3.33
CA ARG A 219 -6.14 -25.70 4.60
C ARG A 219 -6.72 -25.03 5.84
N ARG A 220 -6.93 -23.71 5.81
CA ARG A 220 -7.43 -22.95 6.97
C ARG A 220 -8.97 -22.96 7.11
N ASN A 221 -9.68 -23.35 6.05
CA ASN A 221 -11.14 -23.55 6.05
C ASN A 221 -11.54 -25.04 6.10
N GLY A 222 -10.58 -25.95 6.33
CA GLY A 222 -10.77 -27.40 6.34
C GLY A 222 -10.38 -28.07 7.66
N SER A 223 -10.57 -27.38 8.78
CA SER A 223 -10.48 -27.93 10.14
C SER A 223 -11.70 -27.52 10.94
#